data_AF-A0AAQ2JFM8-F1
#
_entry.id   AF-A0AAQ2JFM8-F1
#
_cell.length_a   1.000
_cell.length_b   1.000
_cell.length_c   1.000
_cell.angle_alpha   90.00
_cell.angle_beta   90.00
_cell.angle_gamma   90.00
#
_symmetry.space_group_name_H-M   'P 1'
#
loop_
_entity.id
_entity.type
_entity.pdbx_description
1 polymer ?
#
loop_
_entity_poly.entity_id
_entity_poly.type
_entity_poly.pdbx_seq_one_letter_code
_entity_poly.pdbx_strand_id
1 'polypeptide(L)' 'FAITGTPSAPALEVDCILRDGEDTAAVIETITVHLVEDLEELLGARFHERRLELVVDRSLPRVGVGVVSAP' A
#
# COMPACT_ATOMS: atom_id res chain seq x y z
N PHE A 1 22.65 14.54 -20.48
CA PHE A 1 21.33 14.52 -21.13
C PHE A 1 20.40 15.42 -20.33
N ALA A 2 19.65 16.32 -20.96
CA ALA A 2 18.70 17.20 -20.28
C ALA A 2 17.29 16.70 -20.60
N ILE A 3 16.53 16.33 -19.57
CA ILE A 3 15.13 15.96 -19.70
C ILE A 3 14.35 17.28 -19.72
N THR A 4 13.96 17.75 -20.90
CA THR A 4 13.13 18.95 -21.06
C THR A 4 11.67 18.54 -21.10
N GLY A 5 10.97 18.76 -20.00
CA GLY A 5 9.53 18.58 -19.83
C GLY A 5 9.17 18.75 -18.36
N THR A 6 8.04 19.39 -18.05
CA THR A 6 7.45 19.28 -16.71
C THR A 6 7.18 17.80 -16.44
N PRO A 7 7.65 17.22 -15.32
CA PRO A 7 7.29 15.84 -15.00
C PRO A 7 5.76 15.75 -14.99
N SER A 8 5.21 14.80 -15.73
CA SER A 8 3.80 14.43 -15.56
C SER A 8 3.57 14.24 -14.06
N ALA A 9 2.58 14.93 -13.50
CA ALA A 9 2.37 14.91 -12.06
C ALA A 9 2.23 13.44 -11.60
N PRO A 10 3.05 12.98 -10.64
CA PRO A 10 3.08 11.56 -10.30
C PRO A 10 1.71 11.14 -9.75
N ALA A 11 1.26 9.94 -10.14
CA ALA A 11 0.03 9.32 -9.67
C ALA A 11 0.36 7.95 -9.07
N LEU A 12 -0.36 7.57 -8.01
CA LEU A 12 -0.19 6.30 -7.31
C LEU A 12 -1.49 5.50 -7.36
N GLU A 13 -1.43 4.29 -7.89
CA GLU A 13 -2.50 3.30 -7.85
C GLU A 13 -2.02 2.10 -7.04
N VAL A 14 -2.80 1.70 -6.04
CA VAL A 14 -2.51 0.57 -5.16
C VAL A 14 -3.71 -0.36 -5.15
N ASP A 15 -3.51 -1.56 -5.69
CA ASP A 15 -4.48 -2.65 -5.63
C ASP A 15 -4.06 -3.63 -4.53
N CYS A 16 -4.94 -3.83 -3.55
CA CYS A 16 -4.67 -4.70 -2.41
C CYS A 16 -5.75 -5.77 -2.26
N ILE A 17 -5.31 -7.02 -2.19
CA ILE A 17 -6.19 -8.16 -1.90
C ILE A 17 -5.99 -8.56 -0.43
N LEU A 18 -7.02 -8.36 0.37
CA LEU A 18 -7.07 -8.74 1.77
C LEU A 18 -7.67 -10.12 1.94
N ARG A 19 -7.19 -10.87 2.92
CA ARG A 19 -7.84 -12.11 3.35
C ARG A 19 -9.05 -11.82 4.22
N ASP A 20 -9.96 -12.78 4.30
CA ASP A 20 -11.11 -12.69 5.20
C ASP A 20 -10.70 -12.64 6.68
N GLY A 21 -11.12 -11.57 7.36
CA GLY A 21 -10.81 -11.32 8.77
C GLY A 21 -9.61 -10.40 9.01
N GLU A 22 -8.94 -9.93 7.96
CA GLU A 22 -7.97 -8.82 8.09
C GLU A 22 -8.70 -7.50 8.38
N ASP A 23 -8.05 -6.66 9.18
CA ASP A 23 -8.56 -5.33 9.50
C ASP A 23 -8.29 -4.37 8.35
N THR A 24 -9.32 -4.17 7.52
CA THR A 24 -9.27 -3.25 6.39
C THR A 24 -8.87 -1.83 6.80
N ALA A 25 -9.26 -1.36 7.97
CA ALA A 25 -8.92 -0.01 8.43
C ALA A 25 -7.43 0.11 8.75
N ALA A 26 -6.86 -0.89 9.43
CA ALA A 26 -5.43 -0.94 9.72
C ALA A 26 -4.58 -1.04 8.44
N VAL A 27 -5.05 -1.77 7.42
CA VAL A 27 -4.34 -1.87 6.13
C VAL A 27 -4.42 -0.55 5.35
N ILE A 28 -5.59 0.09 5.31
CA ILE A 28 -5.73 1.43 4.71
C ILE A 28 -4.79 2.43 5.38
N GLU A 29 -4.72 2.43 6.72
CA GLU A 29 -3.82 3.30 7.48
C GLU A 29 -2.35 3.01 7.14
N THR A 30 -1.95 1.74 7.14
CA THR A 30 -0.58 1.33 6.81
C THR A 30 -0.18 1.80 5.40
N ILE A 31 -1.04 1.59 4.41
CA ILE A 31 -0.78 2.01 3.03
C ILE A 31 -0.71 3.54 2.94
N THR A 32 -1.69 4.23 3.53
CA THR A 32 -1.81 5.69 3.40
C THR A 32 -0.71 6.43 4.13
N VAL A 33 -0.31 5.97 5.32
CA VAL A 33 0.72 6.61 6.14
C VAL A 33 2.09 6.16 5.66
N HIS A 34 2.40 4.87 5.71
CA HIS A 34 3.78 4.43 5.48
C HIS A 34 4.13 4.36 4.00
N LEU A 35 3.29 3.73 3.18
CA LEU A 35 3.65 3.51 1.77
C LEU A 35 3.60 4.79 0.94
N VAL A 36 2.59 5.64 1.13
CA VAL A 36 2.51 6.90 0.38
C VAL A 36 3.59 7.88 0.81
N GLU A 37 3.83 8.07 2.11
CA GLU A 37 4.84 9.02 2.59
C GLU A 37 6.25 8.62 2.15
N ASP A 38 6.61 7.34 2.29
CA ASP A 38 7.91 6.83 1.86
C ASP A 38 8.12 7.02 0.35
N LEU A 39 7.08 6.80 -0.46
CA LEU A 39 7.15 6.98 -1.91
C LEU A 39 7.26 8.46 -2.30
N GLU A 40 6.55 9.36 -1.61
CA GLU A 40 6.67 10.80 -1.84
C GLU A 40 8.05 11.34 -1.44
N GLU A 41 8.63 10.81 -0.35
CA GLU A 41 10.00 11.12 0.06
C GLU A 41 11.02 10.64 -0.98
N LEU A 42 10.89 9.39 -1.44
CA LEU A 42 11.79 8.79 -2.42
C LEU A 42 11.73 9.48 -3.78
N LEU A 43 10.54 9.89 -4.21
CA LEU A 43 10.34 10.64 -5.45
C LEU A 43 10.70 12.12 -5.31
N GLY A 44 10.83 12.63 -4.07
CA GLY A 44 10.99 14.06 -3.80
C GLY A 44 9.82 14.91 -4.30
N ALA A 45 8.64 14.30 -4.46
CA ALA A 45 7.46 14.90 -5.07
C ALA A 45 6.18 14.29 -4.49
N ARG A 46 5.15 15.12 -4.34
CA ARG A 46 3.83 14.65 -3.92
C ARG A 46 3.04 14.10 -5.10
N PHE A 47 2.30 13.02 -4.86
CA PHE A 47 1.33 12.49 -5.80
C PHE A 47 0.17 13.48 -5.98
N HIS A 48 -0.19 13.74 -7.22
CA HIS A 48 -1.35 14.58 -7.55
C HIS A 48 -2.66 13.81 -7.42
N GLU A 49 -2.63 12.52 -7.72
CA GLU A 49 -3.75 11.60 -7.59
C GLU A 49 -3.30 10.32 -6.88
N ARG A 50 -4.15 9.83 -5.97
CA ARG A 50 -3.92 8.62 -5.18
C ARG A 50 -5.19 7.78 -5.23
N ARG A 51 -5.11 6.58 -5.79
CA ARG A 51 -6.20 5.62 -5.84
C ARG A 51 -5.81 4.35 -5.10
N LEU A 52 -6.66 3.96 -4.16
CA LEU A 52 -6.49 2.74 -3.37
C LEU A 52 -7.74 1.88 -3.54
N GLU A 53 -7.57 0.68 -4.07
CA GLU A 53 -8.63 -0.30 -4.23
C GLU A 53 -8.33 -1.51 -3.34
N LEU A 54 -9.27 -1.85 -2.44
CA LEU A 54 -9.15 -3.02 -1.57
C LEU A 54 -10.23 -4.03 -1.90
N VAL A 55 -9.80 -5.27 -2.15
CA VAL A 55 -10.68 -6.41 -2.39
C VAL A 55 -10.48 -7.42 -1.27
N VAL A 56 -11.53 -7.74 -0.53
CA VAL A 56 -11.48 -8.82 0.46
C VAL A 56 -11.81 -10.14 -0.23
N ASP A 57 -10.81 -11.00 -0.40
CA ASP A 57 -10.98 -12.34 -0.95
C ASP A 57 -11.23 -13.36 0.17
N ARG A 58 -12.48 -13.84 0.20
CA ARG A 58 -12.95 -14.83 1.18
C ARG A 58 -12.55 -16.27 0.88
N SER A 59 -11.91 -16.51 -0.27
CA SER A 59 -11.40 -17.82 -0.63
C SER A 59 -9.99 -18.08 -0.10
N LEU A 60 -9.28 -17.05 0.36
CA LEU A 60 -7.92 -17.18 0.88
C LEU A 60 -7.90 -17.74 2.31
N PRO A 61 -7.14 -18.81 2.60
CA PRO A 61 -7.07 -19.41 3.92
C PRO A 61 -6.39 -18.46 4.93
N ARG A 62 -6.94 -18.40 6.15
CA ARG A 62 -6.33 -17.70 7.28
C ARG A 62 -5.04 -18.44 7.69
N VAL A 63 -3.87 -17.84 7.46
CA VAL A 63 -2.61 -18.37 7.98
C VAL A 63 -2.50 -17.96 9.44
N GLY A 64 -2.74 -18.91 10.36
CA GLY A 64 -2.48 -18.70 11.79
C GLY A 64 -0.98 -18.55 12.02
N VAL A 65 -0.53 -17.37 12.45
CA VAL A 65 0.83 -17.19 12.96
C VAL A 65 0.92 -17.91 14.31
N GLY A 66 1.37 -19.16 14.29
CA GLY A 66 1.71 -19.90 15.49
C GLY A 66 3.01 -19.34 16.08
N VAL A 67 2.92 -18.69 17.24
CA VAL A 67 4.10 -18.34 18.03
C VAL A 67 4.67 -19.62 18.60
N VAL A 68 5.86 -20.02 18.14
CA VAL A 68 6.60 -21.13 18.74
C VAL A 68 7.31 -20.57 19.98
N SER A 69 6.79 -20.86 21.17
CA SER A 69 7.55 -20.67 22.41
C SER A 69 8.58 -21.80 22.51
N ALA A 70 9.86 -21.44 22.48
CA ALA A 70 10.96 -22.35 22.79
C ALA A 70 11.00 -22.63 24.31
N PRO A 71 11.45 -23.84 24.73
CA PRO A 71 11.41 -24.31 26.11
C PRO A 71 12.29 -23.50 27.09
#